data_AF-A0A495XDS4-F1
#
_entry.id   AF-A0A495XDS4-F1
#
_cell.length_a   1.000
_cell.length_b   1.000
_cell.length_c   1.000
_cell.angle_alpha   90.00
_cell.angle_beta   90.00
_cell.angle_gamma   90.00
#
_symmetry.space_group_name_H-M   'P 1'
#
loop_
_entity.id
_entity.type
_entity.pdbx_description
1 polymer ?
#
loop_
_entity_poly.entity_id
_entity_poly.type
_entity_poly.pdbx_seq_one_letter_code
_entity_poly.pdbx_strand_id
1 'polypeptide(L)'
;MAGYTTGTDELVQAAKDIISVDESVQGILSQVRGTVDQVSASWQGAAATAFNTLMTRFDEDARKLQEALRGIAEQISGTADIYARQEEEQNSSMSSLTSRLAGGF
;
A
#
# COMPACT_ATOMS: atom_id res chain seq x y z
N MET A 1 -1.69 -25.55 12.34
CA MET A 1 -2.14 -24.58 11.32
C MET A 1 -1.94 -23.11 11.76
N ALA A 2 -0.93 -22.79 12.58
CA ALA A 2 -0.73 -21.42 13.09
C ALA A 2 0.06 -20.49 12.14
N GLY A 3 0.76 -21.03 11.14
CA GLY A 3 1.59 -20.23 10.24
C GLY A 3 0.81 -19.50 9.13
N TYR A 4 -0.39 -19.96 8.78
CA TYR A 4 -1.11 -19.47 7.59
C TYR A 4 -1.96 -18.22 7.88
N THR A 5 -2.67 -18.17 9.01
CA THR A 5 -3.42 -16.98 9.47
C THR A 5 -2.48 -15.83 9.86
N THR A 6 -1.32 -16.16 10.44
CA THR A 6 -0.31 -15.16 10.83
C THR A 6 0.21 -14.37 9.61
N GLY A 7 0.40 -15.05 8.47
CA GLY A 7 0.83 -14.38 7.23
C GLY A 7 -0.22 -13.45 6.64
N THR A 8 -1.52 -13.77 6.77
CA THR A 8 -2.60 -12.90 6.28
C THR A 8 -2.76 -11.66 7.15
N ASP A 9 -2.66 -11.79 8.48
CA ASP A 9 -2.72 -10.66 9.41
C ASP A 9 -1.51 -9.72 9.26
N GLU A 10 -0.30 -10.25 9.06
CA GLU A 10 0.90 -9.44 8.76
C GLU A 10 0.76 -8.67 7.44
N LEU A 11 0.20 -9.30 6.41
CA LEU A 11 -0.08 -8.65 5.13
C LEU A 11 -1.08 -7.49 5.28
N VAL A 12 -2.16 -7.69 6.03
CA VAL A 12 -3.13 -6.62 6.32
C VAL A 12 -2.51 -5.46 7.10
N GLN A 13 -1.62 -5.75 8.06
CA GLN A 13 -0.89 -4.70 8.76
C GLN A 13 0.08 -3.95 7.86
N ALA A 14 0.84 -4.65 7.02
CA ALA A 14 1.73 -4.02 6.05
C ALA A 14 0.96 -3.07 5.11
N ALA A 15 -0.25 -3.45 4.66
CA ALA A 15 -1.10 -2.58 3.86
C ALA A 15 -1.54 -1.30 4.60
N LYS A 16 -1.88 -1.41 5.90
CA LYS A 16 -2.23 -0.25 6.73
C LYS A 16 -1.03 0.67 6.98
N ASP A 17 0.14 0.09 7.23
CA ASP A 17 1.38 0.85 7.40
C ASP A 17 1.73 1.61 6.12
N ILE A 18 1.56 0.99 4.95
CA ILE A 18 1.72 1.63 3.63
C ILE A 18 0.80 2.84 3.46
N ILE A 19 -0.48 2.71 3.83
CA ILE A 19 -1.45 3.82 3.77
C ILE A 19 -1.03 4.95 4.73
N SER A 20 -0.62 4.61 5.95
CA SER A 20 -0.18 5.60 6.94
C SER A 20 1.09 6.35 6.50
N VAL A 21 2.01 5.66 5.83
CA VAL A 21 3.20 6.26 5.23
C VAL A 21 2.81 7.20 4.09
N ASP A 22 1.85 6.82 3.23
CA ASP A 22 1.35 7.70 2.17
C ASP A 22 0.76 9.01 2.74
N GLU A 23 -0.08 8.90 3.77
CA GLU A 23 -0.66 10.06 4.46
C GLU A 23 0.43 10.97 5.07
N SER A 24 1.43 10.37 5.71
CA SER A 24 2.57 11.12 6.27
C SER A 24 3.37 11.83 5.19
N VAL A 25 3.63 11.16 4.07
CA VAL A 25 4.32 11.76 2.92
C VAL A 25 3.51 12.95 2.43
N GLN A 26 2.21 12.79 2.16
CA GLN A 26 1.35 13.89 1.70
C GLN A 26 1.38 15.08 2.67
N GLY A 27 1.37 14.84 3.97
CA GLY A 27 1.52 15.87 5.00
C GLY A 27 2.83 16.64 4.86
N ILE A 28 3.94 15.93 4.69
CA ILE A 28 5.27 16.53 4.45
C ILE A 28 5.27 17.33 3.14
N LEU A 29 4.69 16.80 2.06
CA LEU A 29 4.60 17.53 0.78
C LEU A 29 3.85 18.86 0.95
N SER A 30 2.72 18.83 1.66
CA SER A 30 1.92 20.04 1.93
C SER A 30 2.70 21.05 2.77
N GLN A 31 3.48 20.59 3.74
CA GLN A 31 4.30 21.46 4.58
C GLN A 31 5.45 22.09 3.79
N VAL A 32 6.10 21.31 2.92
CA VAL A 32 7.13 21.81 2.00
C VAL A 32 6.52 22.86 1.07
N ARG A 33 5.35 22.60 0.46
CA ARG A 33 4.65 23.58 -0.39
C ARG A 33 4.30 24.86 0.37
N GLY A 34 3.79 24.78 1.59
CA GLY A 34 3.48 25.97 2.39
C GLY A 34 4.72 26.81 2.75
N THR A 35 5.80 26.14 3.15
CA THR A 35 7.09 26.81 3.45
C THR A 35 7.64 27.49 2.21
N VAL A 36 7.54 26.81 1.08
CA VAL A 36 7.92 27.30 -0.24
C VAL A 36 7.13 28.54 -0.62
N ASP A 37 5.81 28.51 -0.51
CA ASP A 37 4.94 29.62 -0.94
C ASP A 37 5.27 30.88 -0.13
N GLN A 38 5.57 30.71 1.16
CA GLN A 38 5.97 31.79 2.06
C GLN A 38 7.32 32.42 1.66
N VAL A 39 8.29 31.61 1.21
CA VAL A 39 9.63 32.08 0.85
C VAL A 39 9.70 32.57 -0.61
N SER A 40 8.88 32.00 -1.49
CA SER A 40 8.83 32.34 -2.92
C SER A 40 8.47 33.80 -3.19
N ALA A 41 7.68 34.42 -2.30
CA ALA A 41 7.40 35.86 -2.35
C ALA A 41 8.66 36.74 -2.30
N SER A 42 9.76 36.23 -1.71
CA SER A 42 11.05 36.91 -1.64
C SER A 42 12.03 36.52 -2.76
N TRP A 43 11.78 35.43 -3.47
CA TRP A 43 12.67 34.88 -4.49
C TRP A 43 12.20 35.28 -5.90
N GLN A 44 12.75 36.37 -6.43
CA GLN A 44 12.47 36.83 -7.80
C GLN A 44 13.59 36.43 -8.76
N GLY A 45 13.24 36.15 -10.02
CA GLY A 45 14.20 35.85 -11.09
C GLY A 45 14.71 34.40 -11.08
N ALA A 46 16.02 34.20 -11.18
CA ALA A 46 16.63 32.86 -11.37
C ALA A 46 16.34 31.87 -10.22
N ALA A 47 16.16 32.37 -8.99
CA ALA A 47 15.80 31.55 -7.84
C ALA A 47 14.39 30.94 -7.98
N ALA A 48 13.43 31.68 -8.56
CA ALA A 48 12.08 31.17 -8.82
C ALA A 48 12.08 30.03 -9.86
N THR A 49 12.93 30.10 -10.87
CA THR A 49 13.05 29.04 -11.89
C THR A 49 13.65 27.76 -11.32
N ALA A 50 14.74 27.88 -10.55
CA ALA A 50 15.34 26.74 -9.86
C ALA A 50 14.35 26.11 -8.88
N PHE A 51 13.57 26.96 -8.19
CA PHE A 51 12.53 26.54 -7.29
C PHE A 51 11.41 25.74 -7.99
N ASN A 52 10.84 26.27 -9.07
CA ASN A 52 9.81 25.57 -9.85
C ASN A 52 10.30 24.22 -10.39
N THR A 53 11.58 24.14 -10.76
CA THR A 53 12.20 22.88 -11.22
C THR A 53 12.29 21.86 -10.08
N LEU A 54 12.70 22.30 -8.88
CA LEU A 54 12.73 21.45 -7.69
C LEU A 54 11.33 20.94 -7.34
N MET A 55 10.34 21.84 -7.35
CA MET A 55 8.95 21.51 -7.02
C MET A 55 8.35 20.51 -8.01
N THR A 56 8.65 20.66 -9.30
CA THR A 56 8.19 19.71 -10.33
C THR A 56 8.78 18.32 -10.10
N ARG A 57 10.09 18.23 -9.81
CA ARG A 57 10.73 16.95 -9.50
C ARG A 57 10.17 16.32 -8.24
N PHE A 58 9.93 17.12 -7.22
CA PHE A 58 9.34 16.69 -5.97
C PHE A 58 7.92 16.13 -6.15
N ASP A 59 7.07 16.82 -6.90
CA ASP A 59 5.73 16.34 -7.24
C ASP A 59 5.79 15.02 -8.07
N GLU A 60 6.79 14.86 -8.94
CA GLU A 60 7.04 13.62 -9.68
C GLU A 60 7.46 12.46 -8.76
N ASP A 61 8.41 12.70 -7.86
CA ASP A 61 8.93 11.68 -6.95
C ASP A 61 7.86 11.25 -5.94
N ALA A 62 7.03 12.21 -5.48
CA ALA A 62 5.85 11.93 -4.68
C ALA A 62 4.86 11.01 -5.39
N ARG A 63 4.54 11.27 -6.66
CA ARG A 63 3.65 10.41 -7.46
C ARG A 63 4.22 9.00 -7.62
N LYS A 64 5.52 8.87 -7.93
CA LYS A 64 6.16 7.56 -8.05
C LYS A 64 6.09 6.78 -6.75
N LEU A 65 6.31 7.44 -5.61
CA LEU A 65 6.19 6.81 -4.30
C LEU A 65 4.77 6.31 -4.08
N GLN A 66 3.76 7.15 -4.36
CA GLN A 66 2.36 6.81 -4.19
C GLN A 66 1.92 5.65 -5.11
N GLU A 67 2.38 5.63 -6.36
CA GLU A 67 2.15 4.52 -7.28
C GLU A 67 2.80 3.21 -6.80
N ALA A 68 4.04 3.27 -6.28
CA ALA A 68 4.73 2.12 -5.72
C ALA A 68 3.98 1.57 -4.49
N LEU A 69 3.57 2.44 -3.58
CA LEU A 69 2.78 2.08 -2.39
C LEU A 69 1.45 1.43 -2.78
N ARG A 70 0.74 1.99 -3.78
CA ARG A 70 -0.51 1.40 -4.29
C ARG A 70 -0.27 0.03 -4.93
N GLY A 71 0.79 -0.12 -5.72
CA GLY A 71 1.15 -1.40 -6.33
C GLY A 71 1.46 -2.48 -5.30
N ILE A 72 2.13 -2.12 -4.21
CA ILE A 72 2.37 -3.04 -3.08
C ILE A 72 1.05 -3.38 -2.39
N ALA A 73 0.17 -2.42 -2.12
CA ALA A 73 -1.14 -2.67 -1.51
C ALA A 73 -2.03 -3.57 -2.37
N GLU A 74 -2.02 -3.38 -3.70
CA GLU A 74 -2.74 -4.23 -4.67
C GLU A 74 -2.17 -5.66 -4.67
N GLN A 75 -0.84 -5.82 -4.66
CA GLN A 75 -0.19 -7.15 -4.56
C GLN A 75 -0.53 -7.86 -3.25
N ILE A 76 -0.49 -7.14 -2.14
CA ILE A 76 -0.83 -7.68 -0.82
C ILE A 76 -2.29 -8.13 -0.78
N SER A 77 -3.22 -7.30 -1.27
CA SER A 77 -4.65 -7.63 -1.29
C SER A 77 -4.95 -8.81 -2.22
N GLY A 78 -4.35 -8.83 -3.41
CA GLY A 78 -4.48 -9.97 -4.33
C GLY A 78 -3.89 -11.26 -3.78
N THR A 79 -2.81 -11.17 -3.02
CA THR A 79 -2.21 -12.32 -2.32
C THR A 79 -3.15 -12.83 -1.23
N ALA A 80 -3.73 -11.94 -0.42
CA ALA A 80 -4.69 -12.31 0.62
C ALA A 80 -5.94 -12.99 0.04
N ASP A 81 -6.49 -12.48 -1.08
CA ASP A 81 -7.64 -13.10 -1.77
C ASP A 81 -7.32 -14.50 -2.31
N ILE A 82 -6.14 -14.69 -2.90
CA ILE A 82 -5.69 -16.01 -3.38
C ILE A 82 -5.59 -16.99 -2.21
N TYR A 83 -5.03 -16.56 -1.08
CA TYR A 83 -4.93 -17.39 0.11
C TYR A 83 -6.32 -17.76 0.67
N ALA A 84 -7.25 -16.81 0.77
CA ALA A 84 -8.61 -17.07 1.23
C ALA A 84 -9.34 -18.09 0.35
N ARG A 85 -9.19 -18.00 -0.98
CA ARG A 85 -9.77 -18.98 -1.92
C ARG A 85 -9.16 -20.37 -1.77
N GLN A 86 -7.84 -20.47 -1.60
CA GLN A 86 -7.19 -21.77 -1.36
C GLN A 86 -7.70 -22.43 -0.08
N GLU A 87 -7.97 -21.66 0.98
CA GLU A 87 -8.53 -22.19 2.22
C GLU A 87 -9.94 -22.75 2.01
N GLU A 88 -10.79 -22.03 1.28
CA GLU A 88 -12.16 -22.45 0.98
C GLU A 88 -12.21 -23.72 0.11
N GLU A 89 -11.32 -23.83 -0.89
CA GLU A 89 -11.14 -25.03 -1.72
C GLU A 89 -10.62 -26.23 -0.91
N GLN A 90 -9.67 -26.00 0.01
CA GLN A 90 -9.09 -27.07 0.82
C GLN A 90 -10.09 -27.58 1.86
N ASN A 91 -10.86 -26.68 2.48
CA ASN A 91 -11.87 -27.04 3.47
C ASN A 91 -13.07 -27.76 2.84
N SER A 92 -13.52 -27.29 1.66
CA SER A 92 -14.57 -27.99 0.90
C SER A 92 -14.12 -29.38 0.44
N SER A 93 -12.88 -29.52 -0.02
CA SER A 93 -12.28 -30.82 -0.36
C SER A 93 -12.23 -31.77 0.85
N MET A 94 -11.77 -31.27 2.00
CA MET A 94 -11.75 -32.04 3.25
C MET A 94 -13.16 -32.49 3.66
N SER A 95 -14.14 -31.58 3.63
CA SER A 95 -15.53 -31.88 3.97
C SER A 95 -16.12 -32.99 3.07
N SER A 96 -15.77 -32.97 1.77
CA SER A 96 -16.22 -33.99 0.81
C SER A 96 -15.60 -35.36 1.10
N LEU A 97 -14.32 -35.40 1.49
CA LEU A 97 -13.64 -36.63 1.89
C LEU A 97 -14.23 -37.18 3.19
N THR A 98 -14.44 -36.32 4.19
CA THR A 98 -15.07 -36.69 5.46
C THR A 98 -16.50 -37.19 5.24
N SER A 99 -17.29 -36.55 4.38
CA SER A 99 -18.65 -37.00 4.06
C SER A 99 -18.66 -38.36 3.35
N ARG A 100 -17.67 -38.65 2.50
CA ARG A 100 -17.53 -39.95 1.82
C ARG A 100 -17.06 -41.06 2.76
N LEU A 101 -16.20 -40.73 3.73
CA LEU A 101 -15.72 -41.68 4.74
C LEU A 101 -16.78 -41.93 5.83
N ALA A 102 -17.60 -40.93 6.17
CA ALA A 102 -18.66 -41.05 7.17
C ALA A 102 -19.95 -41.69 6.62
N GLY A 103 -20.23 -41.56 5.32
CA GLY A 103 -21.37 -42.21 4.66
C GLY A 103 -21.11 -43.64 4.19
N GLY A 104 -19.96 -44.24 4.55
CA GLY A 104 -19.50 -45.54 4.08
C GLY A 104 -19.82 -46.75 4.98
N PHE A 105 -20.69 -46.61 6.00
CA PHE A 105 -21.15 -47.72 6.85
C PHE A 105 -22.67 -47.66 7.05
#